data_AF-A0AA92VEB4-F1
#
_entry.id   AF-A0AA92VEB4-F1
#
_cell.length_a   1.000
_cell.length_b   1.000
_cell.length_c   1.000
_cell.angle_alpha   90.00
_cell.angle_beta   90.00
_cell.angle_gamma   90.00
#
_symmetry.space_group_name_H-M   'P 1'
#
loop_
_entity.id
_entity.type
_entity.pdbx_description
1 polymer ?
#
loop_
_entity_poly.entity_id
_entity_poly.type
_entity_poly.pdbx_seq_one_letter_code
_entity_poly.pdbx_strand_id
1 'polypeptide(L)'
;MNRIRKQGAGSRFVHGGSMPQEVVIPVLHVNIKKKQGISEVSVDILNRKSRITTNNQTISFYQSEPVTDKMKGVDMRFGFYDKDGNLLSDSIVLSFNSESKESEQREQKHKFVFKRQLTELNGQEIYLRKEQQIAGSNQFKKLDDIPYKISVLFDAEF
;
A
#
# COMPACT_ATOMS: atom_id res chain seq x y z
N MET A 1 -46.92 23.65 46.85
CA MET A 1 -47.57 24.30 45.70
C MET A 1 -46.51 24.89 44.76
N ASN A 2 -46.75 24.82 43.44
CA ASN A 2 -46.22 25.68 42.35
C ASN A 2 -44.86 25.36 41.62
N ARG A 3 -44.96 24.60 40.51
CA ARG A 3 -44.63 24.89 39.06
C ARG A 3 -43.66 26.10 38.77
N ILE A 4 -42.74 26.17 37.77
CA ILE A 4 -42.69 25.80 36.31
C ILE A 4 -41.22 25.80 35.75
N ARG A 5 -41.05 25.19 34.56
CA ARG A 5 -39.89 24.86 33.66
C ARG A 5 -39.02 26.02 33.08
N LYS A 6 -37.79 25.69 32.63
CA LYS A 6 -37.18 26.18 31.37
C LYS A 6 -36.10 25.22 30.80
N GLN A 7 -36.10 25.04 29.47
CA GLN A 7 -35.14 24.29 28.65
C GLN A 7 -33.70 24.83 28.74
N GLY A 8 -32.71 23.96 28.57
CA GLY A 8 -31.33 24.32 28.25
C GLY A 8 -30.63 23.18 27.52
N ALA A 9 -30.33 23.40 26.24
CA ALA A 9 -29.64 22.47 25.35
C ALA A 9 -28.17 22.27 25.76
N GLY A 10 -27.63 21.08 25.52
CA GLY A 10 -26.22 20.81 25.76
C GLY A 10 -25.81 19.41 25.35
N SER A 11 -26.06 19.03 24.10
CA SER A 11 -25.40 17.85 23.53
C SER A 11 -23.91 18.15 23.43
N ARG A 12 -23.14 17.72 24.43
CA ARG A 12 -21.68 17.84 24.39
C ARG A 12 -21.14 16.65 23.59
N PHE A 13 -21.26 16.76 22.27
CA PHE A 13 -20.46 15.94 21.36
C PHE A 13 -19.01 16.37 21.53
N VAL A 14 -18.24 15.53 22.21
CA VAL A 14 -16.78 15.55 22.09
C VAL A 14 -16.44 14.90 20.76
N HIS A 15 -16.41 15.67 19.67
CA HIS A 15 -15.62 15.26 18.50
C HIS A 15 -14.16 15.49 18.88
N GLY A 16 -13.63 14.55 19.66
CA GLY A 16 -12.23 14.45 19.98
C GLY A 16 -11.44 14.26 18.70
N GLY A 17 -10.80 15.33 18.25
CA GLY A 17 -9.61 15.30 17.41
C GLY A 17 -9.73 14.48 16.13
N SER A 18 -10.53 14.95 15.16
CA SER A 18 -10.21 14.66 13.76
C SER A 18 -8.97 15.46 13.38
N MET A 19 -7.78 15.00 13.80
CA MET A 19 -6.56 15.37 13.11
C MET A 19 -6.57 14.64 11.77
N PRO A 20 -6.66 15.35 10.62
CA PRO A 20 -6.50 14.70 9.32
C PRO A 20 -5.09 14.09 9.30
N GLN A 21 -5.05 12.76 9.18
CA GLN A 21 -3.82 11.99 9.19
C GLN A 21 -2.89 12.51 8.08
N GLU A 22 -1.67 12.90 8.44
CA GLU A 22 -0.61 13.26 7.49
C GLU A 22 -0.30 12.04 6.61
N VAL A 23 -0.87 12.01 5.41
CA VAL A 23 -0.48 11.03 4.39
C VAL A 23 0.72 11.62 3.63
N VAL A 24 1.91 11.14 3.96
CA VAL A 24 3.08 11.32 3.12
C VAL A 24 2.81 10.50 1.86
N ILE A 25 2.38 11.15 0.78
CA ILE A 25 2.31 10.53 -0.55
C ILE A 25 3.71 10.59 -1.14
N PRO A 26 4.48 9.48 -1.18
CA PRO A 26 5.75 9.49 -1.87
C PRO A 26 5.46 9.70 -3.37
N VAL A 27 5.89 10.82 -3.94
CA VAL A 27 5.70 11.11 -5.36
C VAL A 27 6.71 10.27 -6.15
N LEU A 28 6.40 8.99 -6.39
CA LEU A 28 7.24 8.13 -7.22
C LEU A 28 6.99 8.46 -8.69
N HIS A 29 7.76 9.42 -9.22
CA HIS A 29 7.68 9.87 -10.61
C HIS A 29 8.29 8.80 -11.54
N VAL A 30 7.50 7.81 -11.94
CA VAL A 30 7.92 6.81 -12.94
C VAL A 30 8.00 7.47 -14.32
N ASN A 31 9.23 7.73 -14.79
CA ASN A 31 9.50 8.24 -16.14
C ASN A 31 9.30 7.10 -17.16
N ILE A 32 8.06 6.93 -17.62
CA ILE A 32 7.71 5.97 -18.67
C ILE A 32 7.81 6.71 -20.02
N LYS A 33 8.56 6.13 -20.96
CA LYS A 33 8.82 6.74 -22.28
C LYS A 33 7.50 7.00 -23.00
N LYS A 34 7.16 8.28 -23.18
CA LYS A 34 6.05 8.78 -24.01
C LYS A 34 6.10 8.15 -25.40
N LYS A 35 5.19 7.23 -25.68
CA LYS A 35 4.82 6.88 -27.05
C LYS A 35 3.37 7.33 -27.23
N GLN A 36 3.20 8.46 -27.92
CA GLN A 36 1.92 9.03 -28.37
C GLN A 36 0.85 9.21 -27.30
N GLY A 37 0.95 10.29 -26.49
CA GLY A 37 -0.20 10.89 -25.78
C GLY A 37 -0.95 10.05 -24.74
N ILE A 38 -0.55 8.78 -24.54
CA ILE A 38 -1.15 7.82 -23.62
C ILE A 38 -0.12 7.50 -22.54
N SER A 39 -0.49 7.74 -21.29
CA SER A 39 0.30 7.43 -20.09
C SER A 39 -0.27 6.19 -19.39
N GLU A 40 0.48 5.62 -18.46
CA GLU A 40 0.08 4.49 -17.62
C GLU A 40 -0.17 4.96 -16.19
N VAL A 41 -1.16 4.39 -15.50
CA VAL A 41 -1.47 4.75 -14.12
C VAL A 41 -0.31 4.45 -13.18
N SER A 42 -0.04 5.39 -12.27
CA SER A 42 0.95 5.22 -11.21
C SER A 42 0.34 4.50 -10.00
N VAL A 43 1.14 3.63 -9.38
CA VAL A 43 0.72 2.83 -8.22
C VAL A 43 1.60 3.12 -7.01
N ASP A 44 0.95 3.65 -5.98
CA ASP A 44 1.54 4.06 -4.72
C ASP A 44 1.20 3.10 -3.57
N ILE A 45 1.92 3.24 -2.47
CA ILE A 45 1.69 2.46 -1.25
C ILE A 45 1.26 3.40 -0.14
N LEU A 46 0.02 3.26 0.32
CA LEU A 46 -0.56 4.16 1.32
C LEU A 46 -0.08 3.84 2.74
N ASN A 47 0.11 2.57 3.07
CA ASN A 47 0.42 2.11 4.42
C ASN A 47 1.87 1.62 4.56
N ARG A 48 2.82 2.39 4.02
CA ARG A 48 4.24 2.05 4.05
C ARG A 48 4.75 2.01 5.49
N LYS A 49 4.89 0.80 6.05
CA LYS A 49 5.58 0.58 7.32
C LYS A 49 7.07 0.45 7.07
N SER A 50 7.90 1.03 7.94
CA SER A 50 9.36 0.79 7.87
C SER A 50 9.75 -0.60 8.41
N ARG A 51 8.89 -1.20 9.25
CA ARG A 51 9.21 -2.40 10.03
C ARG A 51 8.15 -3.48 9.88
N ILE A 52 8.59 -4.73 9.75
CA ILE A 52 7.73 -5.92 9.75
C ILE A 52 8.10 -6.78 10.97
N THR A 53 7.11 -7.04 11.82
CA THR A 53 7.29 -7.77 13.07
C THR A 53 6.54 -9.11 13.10
N THR A 54 5.62 -9.32 12.15
CA THR A 54 4.72 -10.47 12.08
C THR A 54 4.93 -11.25 10.78
N ASN A 55 4.60 -12.54 10.80
CA ASN A 55 4.75 -13.42 9.63
C ASN A 55 3.78 -13.12 8.47
N ASN A 56 3.00 -12.05 8.59
CA ASN A 56 2.20 -11.48 7.53
C ASN A 56 2.29 -9.95 7.57
N GLN A 57 2.15 -9.32 6.40
CA GLN A 57 2.15 -7.87 6.24
C GLN A 57 1.10 -7.47 5.20
N THR A 58 0.13 -6.66 5.63
CA THR A 58 -0.86 -6.08 4.72
C THR A 58 -0.31 -4.81 4.08
N ILE A 59 -0.36 -4.71 2.75
CA ILE A 59 0.03 -3.54 1.98
C ILE A 59 -1.22 -3.02 1.23
N SER A 60 -1.47 -1.72 1.33
CA SER A 60 -2.46 -0.97 0.58
C SER A 60 -1.79 -0.35 -0.64
N PHE A 61 -2.14 -0.84 -1.82
CA PHE A 61 -1.74 -0.28 -3.11
C PHE A 61 -2.81 0.69 -3.59
N TYR A 62 -2.39 1.84 -4.11
CA TYR A 62 -3.29 2.89 -4.53
C TYR A 62 -3.00 3.34 -5.95
N GLN A 63 -4.03 3.34 -6.79
CA GLN A 63 -3.96 3.88 -8.13
C GLN A 63 -4.13 5.41 -8.07
N SER A 64 -3.06 6.13 -8.42
CA SER A 64 -3.00 7.59 -8.21
C SER A 64 -4.04 8.35 -9.04
N GLU A 65 -4.28 7.90 -10.27
CA GLU A 65 -5.19 8.54 -11.22
C GLU A 65 -6.18 7.52 -11.78
N PRO A 66 -7.44 7.90 -12.05
CA PRO A 66 -8.39 7.02 -12.73
C PRO A 66 -7.93 6.72 -14.17
N VAL A 67 -8.27 5.54 -14.65
CA VAL A 67 -8.11 5.17 -16.06
C VAL A 67 -9.00 6.05 -16.92
N THR A 68 -8.45 6.51 -18.05
CA THR A 68 -9.14 7.32 -19.07
C THR A 68 -8.63 6.93 -20.46
N ASP A 69 -9.15 7.53 -21.52
CA ASP A 69 -8.68 7.30 -22.89
C ASP A 69 -7.17 7.56 -23.06
N LYS A 70 -6.64 8.55 -22.33
CA LYS A 70 -5.22 8.94 -22.32
C LYS A 70 -4.41 8.33 -21.17
N MET A 71 -5.04 7.57 -20.28
CA MET A 71 -4.42 7.01 -19.09
C MET A 71 -4.80 5.53 -18.95
N LYS A 72 -3.91 4.63 -19.34
CA LYS A 72 -4.15 3.18 -19.35
C LYS A 72 -3.88 2.56 -17.99
N GLY A 73 -4.70 1.56 -17.66
CA GLY A 73 -4.45 0.70 -16.52
C GLY A 73 -3.21 -0.17 -16.71
N VAL A 74 -2.66 -0.66 -15.61
CA VAL A 74 -1.45 -1.51 -15.60
C VAL A 74 -1.63 -2.72 -14.70
N ASP A 75 -1.04 -3.83 -15.11
CA ASP A 75 -0.89 -5.01 -14.27
C ASP A 75 0.48 -4.96 -13.59
N MET A 76 0.48 -5.08 -12.27
CA MET A 76 1.71 -5.10 -11.47
C MET A 76 1.80 -6.35 -10.61
N ARG A 77 3.00 -6.92 -10.57
CA ARG A 77 3.37 -7.99 -9.66
C ARG A 77 4.10 -7.41 -8.45
N PHE A 78 3.75 -7.93 -7.28
CA PHE A 78 4.37 -7.58 -6.01
C PHE A 78 4.79 -8.83 -5.25
N GLY A 79 5.87 -8.70 -4.47
CA GLY A 79 6.34 -9.72 -3.54
C GLY A 79 7.48 -9.16 -2.70
N PHE A 80 7.71 -9.76 -1.53
CA PHE A 80 8.86 -9.46 -0.70
C PHE A 80 10.04 -10.33 -1.09
N TYR A 81 11.18 -9.71 -1.34
CA TYR A 81 12.41 -10.37 -1.74
C TYR A 81 13.55 -10.04 -0.77
N ASP A 82 14.48 -10.97 -0.62
CA ASP A 82 15.76 -10.72 0.04
C ASP A 82 16.70 -9.88 -0.84
N LYS A 83 17.81 -9.39 -0.28
CA LYS A 83 18.91 -8.74 -1.02
C LYS A 83 19.44 -9.57 -2.20
N ASP A 84 19.38 -10.90 -2.10
CA ASP A 84 19.85 -11.82 -3.15
C ASP A 84 18.78 -12.07 -4.24
N GLY A 85 17.58 -11.48 -4.08
CA GLY A 85 16.47 -11.62 -5.02
C GLY A 85 15.61 -12.86 -4.82
N ASN A 86 15.79 -13.57 -3.71
CA ASN A 86 14.96 -14.72 -3.33
C ASN A 86 13.60 -14.26 -2.81
N LEU A 87 12.51 -14.85 -3.32
CA LEU A 87 11.14 -14.52 -2.90
C LEU A 87 10.84 -15.06 -1.49
N LEU A 88 10.62 -14.15 -0.54
CA LEU A 88 10.37 -14.44 0.88
C LEU A 88 8.89 -14.58 1.23
N SER A 89 7.98 -13.99 0.44
CA SER A 89 6.52 -14.07 0.64
C SER A 89 5.81 -14.82 -0.50
N ASP A 90 4.48 -14.87 -0.47
CA ASP A 90 3.70 -15.05 -1.69
C ASP A 90 3.92 -13.86 -2.65
N SER A 91 3.60 -14.07 -3.93
CA SER A 91 3.60 -13.01 -4.92
C SER A 91 2.21 -12.88 -5.52
N ILE A 92 1.76 -11.65 -5.72
CA ILE A 92 0.44 -11.35 -6.27
C ILE A 92 0.56 -10.47 -7.51
N VAL A 93 -0.32 -10.67 -8.48
CA VAL A 93 -0.52 -9.75 -9.61
C VAL A 93 -1.82 -9.02 -9.37
N LEU A 94 -1.79 -7.68 -9.40
CA LEU A 94 -2.94 -6.81 -9.24
C LEU A 94 -3.10 -5.94 -10.48
N SER A 95 -4.33 -5.83 -10.96
CA SER A 95 -4.71 -4.97 -12.09
C SER A 95 -5.18 -3.63 -11.57
N PHE A 96 -4.49 -2.55 -11.95
CA PHE A 96 -4.86 -1.17 -11.62
C PHE A 96 -5.49 -0.54 -12.85
N ASN A 97 -6.78 -0.78 -13.05
CA ASN A 97 -7.55 -0.30 -14.19
C ASN A 97 -8.84 0.45 -13.79
N SER A 98 -8.91 0.96 -12.57
CA SER A 98 -10.12 1.60 -12.04
C SER A 98 -10.37 2.95 -12.72
N GLU A 99 -11.57 3.17 -13.25
CA GLU A 99 -12.03 4.43 -13.85
C GLU A 99 -12.68 5.37 -12.82
N SER A 100 -12.93 4.85 -11.61
CA SER A 100 -13.64 5.57 -10.55
C SER A 100 -12.85 6.77 -10.07
N LYS A 101 -13.53 7.89 -9.83
CA LYS A 101 -12.95 9.10 -9.21
C LYS A 101 -12.80 8.99 -7.69
N GLU A 102 -13.48 8.03 -7.07
CA GLU A 102 -13.40 7.79 -5.63
C GLU A 102 -12.12 7.05 -5.26
N SER A 103 -11.35 7.59 -4.32
CA SER A 103 -10.04 7.04 -3.93
C SER A 103 -10.14 5.66 -3.28
N GLU A 104 -11.23 5.39 -2.54
CA GLU A 104 -11.48 4.08 -1.91
C GLU A 104 -11.64 2.97 -2.95
N GLN A 105 -12.25 3.28 -4.10
CA GLN A 105 -12.41 2.35 -5.22
C GLN A 105 -11.13 2.20 -6.07
N ARG A 106 -10.08 2.94 -5.73
CA ARG A 106 -8.74 2.87 -6.33
C ARG A 106 -7.69 2.32 -5.36
N GLU A 107 -8.11 1.88 -4.17
CA GLU A 107 -7.26 1.19 -3.20
C GLU A 107 -7.46 -0.33 -3.31
N GLN A 108 -6.37 -1.08 -3.38
CA GLN A 108 -6.36 -2.54 -3.30
C GLN A 108 -5.44 -2.99 -2.17
N LYS A 109 -5.94 -3.84 -1.28
CA LYS A 109 -5.16 -4.36 -0.15
C LYS A 109 -4.79 -5.81 -0.40
N HIS A 110 -3.52 -6.14 -0.18
CA HIS A 110 -3.07 -7.52 -0.17
C HIS A 110 -2.33 -7.84 1.12
N LYS A 111 -2.63 -8.98 1.71
CA LYS A 111 -1.93 -9.50 2.89
C LYS A 111 -0.89 -10.50 2.43
N PHE A 112 0.37 -10.08 2.42
CA PHE A 112 1.49 -10.96 2.15
C PHE A 112 1.74 -11.87 3.34
N VAL A 113 2.01 -13.14 3.07
CA VAL A 113 2.38 -14.16 4.04
C VAL A 113 3.80 -14.61 3.73
N PHE A 114 4.68 -14.56 4.73
CA PHE A 114 6.07 -14.97 4.59
C PHE A 114 6.19 -16.50 4.63
N LYS A 115 6.96 -17.05 3.69
CA LYS A 115 7.16 -18.51 3.53
C LYS A 115 8.04 -19.11 4.62
N ARG A 116 8.93 -18.30 5.19
CA ARG A 116 9.84 -18.66 6.27
C ARG A 116 9.44 -17.93 7.53
N GLN A 117 9.91 -18.43 8.68
CA GLN A 117 9.63 -17.77 9.94
C GLN A 117 10.45 -16.49 10.02
N LEU A 118 9.78 -15.35 10.26
CA LEU A 118 10.44 -14.04 10.30
C LEU A 118 11.60 -13.96 11.31
N THR A 119 11.59 -14.80 12.34
CA THR A 119 12.67 -14.92 13.33
C THR A 119 14.02 -15.25 12.68
N GLU A 120 14.03 -16.07 11.63
CA GLU A 120 15.24 -16.42 10.86
C GLU A 120 15.80 -15.23 10.07
N LEU A 121 14.93 -14.26 9.76
CA LEU A 121 15.22 -13.08 8.96
C LEU A 121 15.36 -11.84 9.87
N ASN A 122 15.43 -12.02 11.19
CA ASN A 122 15.42 -10.91 12.14
C ASN A 122 16.62 -9.97 11.93
N GLY A 123 16.34 -8.67 11.86
CA GLY A 123 17.35 -7.65 11.61
C GLY A 123 17.77 -7.49 10.15
N GLN A 124 17.27 -8.34 9.24
CA GLN A 124 17.54 -8.22 7.81
C GLN A 124 16.67 -7.14 7.16
N GLU A 125 17.21 -6.55 6.09
CA GLU A 125 16.47 -5.67 5.20
C GLU A 125 15.95 -6.48 4.02
N ILE A 126 14.65 -6.33 3.75
CA ILE A 126 13.96 -6.98 2.65
C ILE A 126 13.31 -5.92 1.77
N TYR A 127 12.95 -6.30 0.56
CA TYR A 127 12.45 -5.36 -0.44
C TYR A 127 11.08 -5.81 -0.93
N LEU A 128 10.09 -4.93 -0.81
CA LEU A 128 8.86 -5.07 -1.57
C LEU A 128 9.14 -4.60 -3.00
N ARG A 129 9.22 -5.56 -3.92
CA ARG A 129 9.47 -5.27 -5.33
C ARG A 129 8.18 -4.95 -6.05
N LYS A 130 8.21 -3.88 -6.86
CA LYS A 130 7.17 -3.55 -7.84
C LYS A 130 7.66 -3.96 -9.23
N GLU A 131 6.91 -4.80 -9.92
CA GLU A 131 7.21 -5.22 -11.29
C GLU A 131 5.99 -4.95 -12.17
N GLN A 132 6.13 -4.20 -13.25
CA GLN A 132 5.03 -3.91 -14.18
C GLN A 132 5.08 -4.88 -15.36
N GLN A 133 3.92 -5.39 -15.76
CA GLN A 133 3.82 -6.22 -16.95
C GLN A 133 4.15 -5.40 -18.22
N ILE A 134 4.96 -5.97 -19.11
CA ILE A 134 5.28 -5.34 -20.39
C ILE A 134 4.09 -5.54 -21.33
N ALA A 135 3.55 -4.44 -21.87
CA ALA A 135 2.43 -4.49 -22.81
C ALA A 135 2.70 -5.45 -23.99
N GLY A 136 1.80 -6.42 -24.18
CA GLY A 136 1.93 -7.44 -25.22
C GLY A 136 2.87 -8.61 -24.89
N SER A 137 3.31 -8.75 -23.63
CA SER A 137 4.15 -9.86 -23.17
C SER A 137 3.69 -10.35 -21.79
N ASN A 138 4.03 -11.60 -21.46
CA ASN A 138 3.86 -12.17 -20.10
C ASN A 138 5.07 -11.89 -19.20
N GLN A 139 5.98 -11.02 -19.65
CA GLN A 139 7.16 -10.61 -18.91
C GLN A 139 6.87 -9.42 -18.02
N PHE A 140 7.48 -9.42 -16.83
CA PHE A 140 7.42 -8.33 -15.88
C PHE A 140 8.76 -7.59 -15.85
N LYS A 141 8.70 -6.26 -15.91
CA LYS A 141 9.84 -5.37 -15.74
C LYS A 141 9.84 -4.84 -14.31
N LYS A 142 10.92 -5.06 -13.59
CA LYS A 142 11.17 -4.42 -12.30
C LYS A 142 11.15 -2.89 -12.44
N LEU A 143 10.32 -2.23 -11.64
CA LEU A 143 10.19 -0.78 -11.57
C LEU A 143 10.91 -0.20 -10.36
N ASP A 144 10.66 -0.77 -9.18
CA ASP A 144 11.09 -0.19 -7.91
C ASP A 144 11.24 -1.29 -6.84
N ASP A 145 12.12 -1.05 -5.87
CA ASP A 145 12.27 -1.87 -4.66
C ASP A 145 12.12 -0.98 -3.44
N ILE A 146 11.17 -1.32 -2.59
CA ILE A 146 10.87 -0.54 -1.39
C ILE A 146 11.44 -1.28 -0.19
N PRO A 147 12.42 -0.71 0.54
CA PRO A 147 13.03 -1.37 1.69
C PRO A 147 12.08 -1.43 2.89
N TYR A 148 12.12 -2.58 3.58
CA TYR A 148 11.47 -2.86 4.86
C TYR A 148 12.48 -3.56 5.76
N LYS A 149 12.48 -3.22 7.06
CA LYS A 149 13.31 -3.90 8.05
C LYS A 149 12.52 -4.95 8.81
N ILE A 150 13.01 -6.18 8.85
CA ILE A 150 12.43 -7.21 9.70
C ILE A 150 12.89 -7.00 11.13
N SER A 151 11.96 -7.09 12.07
CA SER A 151 12.27 -7.00 13.48
C SER A 151 11.24 -7.72 14.31
N VAL A 152 11.56 -8.95 14.66
CA VAL A 152 10.80 -9.73 15.61
C VAL A 152 11.36 -9.42 16.99
N LEU A 153 10.51 -8.96 17.89
CA LEU A 153 10.84 -8.94 19.31
C LEU A 153 10.70 -10.39 19.80
N PHE A 154 11.77 -10.95 20.33
CA PHE A 154 11.66 -12.17 21.11
C PHE A 154 10.87 -11.78 22.36
N ASP A 155 9.65 -12.31 22.50
CA ASP A 155 9.05 -12.38 23.82
C ASP A 155 9.87 -13.42 24.58
N ALA A 156 10.71 -12.94 25.48
CA ALA A 156 11.38 -13.83 26.41
C ALA A 156 10.32 -14.27 27.43
N GLU A 157 9.57 -15.32 27.10
CA GLU A 157 8.83 -16.08 28.10
C GLU A 157 9.87 -16.65 29.08
N PHE A 158 9.97 -16.03 30.25
CA PHE A 158 10.61 -16.57 31.44
C PHE A 158 9.56 -17.20 32.35
#